data_AF-A0A0C3CJ16-F1
#
_entry.id   AF-A0A0C3CJ16-F1
#
_cell.length_a   1.000
_cell.length_b   1.000
_cell.length_c   1.000
_cell.angle_alpha   90.00
_cell.angle_beta   90.00
_cell.angle_gamma   90.00
#
_symmetry.space_group_name_H-M   'P 1'
#
loop_
_entity.id
_entity.type
_entity.pdbx_description
1 polymer ?
#
loop_
_entity_poly.entity_id
_entity_poly.type
_entity_poly.pdbx_seq_one_letter_code
_entity_poly.pdbx_strand_id
1 'polypeptide(L)' 'FKSCYKKSDTVLPLIHKPLRELYTLLIGNDLHCCSFRTNIRAYNSAFAFTSVSYKKDERINFIDGI' A
#
# COMPACT_ATOMS: atom_id res chain seq x y z
N PHE A 1 -9.96 -22.01 14.67
CA PHE A 1 -9.95 -20.68 14.06
C PHE A 1 -10.31 -20.80 12.58
N LYS A 2 -11.45 -20.25 12.15
CA LYS A 2 -11.88 -20.27 10.74
C LYS A 2 -11.62 -18.86 10.19
N SER A 3 -10.70 -18.72 9.23
CA SER A 3 -10.40 -17.43 8.64
C SER A 3 -11.55 -17.04 7.69
N CYS A 4 -12.42 -16.14 8.15
CA CYS A 4 -13.45 -15.54 7.33
C CYS A 4 -12.82 -14.45 6.45
N TYR A 5 -12.16 -14.85 5.35
CA TYR A 5 -11.77 -13.89 4.33
C TYR A 5 -13.05 -13.34 3.70
N LYS A 6 -13.46 -12.13 4.10
CA LYS A 6 -14.44 -11.35 3.34
C LYS A 6 -13.83 -11.16 1.96
N LYS A 7 -14.52 -11.68 0.94
CA LYS A 7 -14.21 -11.45 -0.46
C LYS A 7 -14.46 -9.96 -0.70
N SER A 8 -13.44 -9.12 -0.53
CA SER A 8 -13.54 -7.72 -0.88
C SER A 8 -13.41 -7.64 -2.39
N ASP A 9 -14.42 -7.07 -3.07
CA ASP A 9 -14.44 -6.78 -4.51
C ASP A 9 -13.43 -5.68 -4.88
N THR A 10 -12.20 -5.85 -4.41
CA THR A 10 -11.10 -4.92 -4.61
C THR A 10 -10.48 -5.30 -5.94
N VAL A 11 -11.01 -4.73 -7.01
CA VAL A 11 -10.35 -4.81 -8.32
C VAL A 11 -9.07 -4.00 -8.19
N LEU A 12 -7.93 -4.70 -8.11
CA LEU A 12 -6.63 -4.05 -8.15
C LEU A 12 -6.52 -3.35 -9.52
N PRO A 13 -6.28 -2.04 -9.55
CA PRO A 13 -6.08 -1.36 -10.82
C PRO A 13 -4.86 -1.97 -11.51
N LEU A 14 -4.90 -2.01 -12.84
CA LEU A 14 -3.78 -2.48 -13.64
C LEU A 14 -2.53 -1.66 -13.26
N ILE A 15 -1.52 -2.34 -12.73
CA ILE A 15 -0.28 -1.70 -12.29
C ILE A 15 0.42 -1.17 -13.53
N HIS A 16 0.58 0.15 -13.62
CA HIS A 16 1.33 0.78 -14.69
C HIS A 16 2.78 0.30 -14.66
N LYS A 17 3.36 0.07 -15.84
CA LYS A 17 4.75 -0.36 -15.93
C LYS A 17 5.64 0.70 -15.25
N PRO A 18 6.50 0.31 -14.30
CA PRO A 18 7.38 1.26 -13.63
C PRO A 18 8.32 1.92 -14.65
N LEU A 19 8.72 3.17 -14.35
CA LEU A 19 9.80 3.85 -15.06
C LEU A 19 11.02 2.93 -15.13
N ARG A 20 11.74 2.94 -16.27
CA ARG A 20 12.79 1.97 -16.57
C ARG A 20 13.83 1.86 -15.45
N GLU A 21 14.21 2.99 -14.86
CA GLU A 21 15.17 3.05 -13.75
C GLU A 21 14.66 2.33 -12.50
N LEU A 22 13.40 2.54 -12.12
CA LEU A 22 12.77 1.85 -11.00
C LEU A 22 12.65 0.35 -11.26
N TYR A 23 12.36 -0.03 -12.51
CA TYR A 23 12.33 -1.44 -12.91
C TYR A 23 13.70 -2.10 -12.76
N THR A 24 14.76 -1.43 -13.19
CA THR A 24 16.15 -1.88 -13.02
C THR A 24 16.48 -2.06 -11.54
N LEU A 25 16.15 -1.08 -10.69
CA LEU A 25 16.39 -1.17 -9.25
C LEU A 25 15.57 -2.28 -8.56
N LEU A 26 14.40 -2.61 -9.12
CA LEU A 26 13.52 -3.65 -8.58
C LEU A 26 14.03 -5.06 -8.91
N ILE A 27 14.62 -5.27 -10.09
CA ILE A 27 15.00 -6.60 -10.59
C ILE A 27 16.51 -6.86 -10.48
N GLY A 28 17.33 -5.80 -10.49
CA GLY A 28 18.77 -5.90 -10.38
C GLY A 28 19.22 -6.56 -9.07
N ASN A 29 20.50 -6.93 -9.04
CA ASN A 29 21.07 -7.71 -7.94
C ASN A 29 22.32 -7.07 -7.31
N ASP A 30 22.65 -5.84 -7.67
CA ASP A 30 23.69 -5.08 -7.00
C ASP A 30 23.23 -4.59 -5.61
N LEU A 31 24.18 -4.03 -4.85
CA LEU A 31 23.94 -3.53 -3.50
C LEU A 31 22.88 -2.42 -3.44
N HIS A 32 22.80 -1.58 -4.47
CA HIS A 32 21.81 -0.51 -4.54
C HIS A 32 20.41 -1.06 -4.79
N CYS A 33 20.27 -2.07 -5.64
CA CYS A 33 19.01 -2.78 -5.87
C CYS A 33 18.51 -3.49 -4.60
N CYS A 34 19.42 -4.13 -3.86
CA CYS A 34 19.11 -4.71 -2.54
C CYS A 34 18.60 -3.65 -1.55
N SER A 35 19.32 -2.53 -1.46
CA SER A 35 18.96 -1.41 -0.57
C SER A 35 17.61 -0.80 -0.96
N PHE A 36 17.38 -0.59 -2.27
CA PHE A 36 16.12 -0.09 -2.80
C PHE A 36 14.93 -0.98 -2.40
N ARG A 37 15.03 -2.30 -2.62
CA ARG A 37 13.96 -3.25 -2.27
C ARG A 37 13.64 -3.27 -0.78
N THR A 38 14.66 -3.18 0.06
CA THR A 38 14.49 -3.11 1.52
C THR A 38 13.75 -1.83 1.92
N ASN A 39 14.20 -0.69 1.41
CA ASN A 39 13.63 0.61 1.75
C ASN A 39 12.20 0.78 1.22
N ILE A 40 11.94 0.39 -0.03
CA ILE A 40 10.59 0.52 -0.62
C ILE A 40 9.58 -0.40 0.09
N ARG A 41 10.01 -1.59 0.55
CA ARG A 41 9.16 -2.46 1.36
C ARG A 41 8.84 -1.82 2.71
N ALA A 42 9.83 -1.27 3.40
CA ALA A 42 9.63 -0.60 4.68
C ALA A 42 8.69 0.61 4.54
N TYR A 43 8.89 1.42 3.51
CA TYR A 43 8.02 2.54 3.17
C TYR A 43 6.58 2.09 2.90
N ASN A 44 6.39 1.09 2.03
CA ASN A 44 5.05 0.60 1.70
C ASN A 44 4.33 0.02 2.93
N SER A 45 5.04 -0.65 3.84
CA SER A 45 4.47 -1.13 5.09
C SER A 45 4.01 0.02 6.00
N ALA A 46 4.84 1.06 6.16
CA ALA A 46 4.47 2.24 6.95
C ALA A 46 3.30 3.03 6.30
N PHE A 47 3.30 3.14 4.98
CA PHE A 47 2.23 3.78 4.23
C PHE A 47 0.91 2.99 4.33
N ALA A 48 0.95 1.66 4.23
CA ALA A 48 -0.23 0.84 4.41
C ALA A 48 -0.78 0.98 5.84
N PHE A 49 0.08 0.98 6.85
CA PHE A 49 -0.33 1.17 8.24
C PHE A 49 -1.03 2.52 8.46
N THR A 50 -0.47 3.60 7.94
CA THR A 50 -1.06 4.94 8.04
C THR A 50 -2.33 5.09 7.21
N SER A 51 -2.40 4.48 6.03
CA SER A 51 -3.59 4.48 5.17
C SER A 51 -4.75 3.65 5.75
N VAL A 52 -4.44 2.53 6.41
CA VAL A 52 -5.46 1.72 7.12
C VAL A 52 -5.96 2.45 8.36
N SER A 53 -5.09 3.19 9.04
CA SER A 53 -5.45 4.00 10.22
C SER A 53 -6.26 5.25 9.83
N TYR A 54 -6.01 5.81 8.64
CA TYR A 54 -6.83 6.87 8.06
C TYR A 54 -8.01 6.29 7.26
N LYS A 55 -8.95 5.68 7.97
CA LYS A 55 -10.34 5.68 7.52
C LYS A 55 -11.03 6.76 8.32
N LYS A 56 -11.14 7.99 7.76
CA LYS A 56 -12.12 8.95 8.27
C LYS A 56 -13.47 8.24 8.15
N ASP A 57 -14.02 7.84 9.29
CA ASP A 57 -15.34 7.24 9.32
C ASP A 57 -16.33 8.31 8.86
N GLU A 58 -16.82 8.21 7.63
CA GLU A 58 -17.79 9.16 7.08
C GLU A 58 -19.09 9.18 7.89
N ARG A 59 -19.32 8.17 8.74
CA ARG A 59 -20.44 8.13 9.69
C ARG A 59 -20.27 9.12 10.85
N ILE A 60 -19.07 9.62 11.11
CA ILE A 60 -18.78 10.65 12.12
C ILE A 60 -18.79 12.05 11.45
N ASN A 61 -19.78 12.32 10.59
CA ASN A 61 -20.13 13.69 10.17
C ASN A 61 -21.66 13.92 10.23
N PHE A 62 -22.33 13.29 11.18
CA PHE A 62 -23.67 13.66 11.64
C PHE A 62 -23.62 13.51 13.17
N ILE A 63 -23.21 14.51 13.92
CA ILE A 63 -24.02 15.56 14.56
C ILE A 63 -22.92 16.50 15.11
N ASP A 64 -22.85 17.76 14.69
CA ASP A 64 -23.41 18.86 15.49
C ASP A 64 -23.96 19.93 14.56
N GLY A 65 -25.23 19.75 14.18
CA GLY A 65 -26.13 20.85 13.92
C GLY A 65 -27.25 20.74 14.95
N ILE A 66 -27.12 21.51 16.03
CA ILE A 66 -28.14 22.31 16.74
C ILE A 66 -27.37 23.19 17.74
#